data_AF-A0A0F8ZV88-F1
#
_entry.id   AF-A0A0F8ZV88-F1
#
_cell.length_a   1.000
_cell.length_b   1.000
_cell.length_c   1.000
_cell.angle_alpha   90.00
_cell.angle_beta   90.00
_cell.angle_gamma   90.00
#
_symmetry.space_group_name_H-M   'P 1'
#
loop_
_entity.id
_entity.type
_entity.pdbx_description
1 polymer ?
#
loop_
_entity_poly.entity_id
_entity_poly.type
_entity_poly.pdbx_seq_one_letter_code
_entity_poly.pdbx_strand_id
1 'polypeptide(L)'
;MAEIMDVDTEPVIPAQTTAPDTEPTGWMSPTGELRESAPDNIRELFEKKKWNNVNQVVDGYIDLEKLVGAGEHLFLPESAEDIEGWDKVYNLLGRPPTYDKYEFTNESGLEISDELINSFKQLAHKEGYTQKQLAGAIQFQLDAVIAQGQIEEKLISEQQEANVQVLKQKYGEANYGAKITGARIIADSLGIYKTLEEKGLASDPAIIEMLVNINKRTAEDVITSGAEGEQEKTSLD
;
A
#
# COMPACT_ATOMS: atom_id res chain seq x y z
N MET A 1 -18.48 99.58 12.44
CA MET A 1 -19.59 98.78 12.98
C MET A 1 -19.65 97.53 12.13
N ALA A 2 -19.33 96.40 12.76
CA ALA A 2 -19.22 95.08 12.16
C ALA A 2 -20.58 94.38 12.27
N GLU A 3 -20.97 93.63 11.25
CA GLU A 3 -21.95 92.55 11.40
C GLU A 3 -21.48 91.38 10.53
N ILE A 4 -21.30 90.26 11.21
CA ILE A 4 -20.55 89.07 10.84
C ILE A 4 -21.53 87.97 10.45
N MET A 5 -21.12 87.14 9.48
CA MET A 5 -21.80 85.95 9.01
C MET A 5 -22.15 84.99 10.16
N ASP A 6 -23.42 84.59 10.21
CA ASP A 6 -23.93 83.50 11.03
C ASP A 6 -23.71 82.18 10.26
N VAL A 7 -22.66 81.45 10.63
CA VAL A 7 -22.44 80.06 10.20
C VAL A 7 -22.82 79.20 11.39
N ASP A 8 -23.94 78.50 11.23
CA ASP A 8 -24.47 77.51 12.16
C ASP A 8 -23.46 76.35 12.30
N THR A 9 -22.62 76.41 13.33
CA THR A 9 -21.74 75.32 13.75
C THR A 9 -22.41 74.56 14.89
N GLU A 10 -22.62 73.27 14.67
CA GLU A 10 -23.03 72.28 15.67
C GLU A 10 -22.24 72.44 16.99
N PRO A 11 -22.85 72.17 18.17
CA PRO A 11 -22.15 72.26 19.43
C PRO A 11 -21.04 71.21 19.50
N VAL A 12 -19.79 71.69 19.40
CA VAL A 12 -18.60 70.93 19.75
C VAL A 12 -18.69 70.58 21.23
N ILE A 13 -18.98 69.33 21.54
CA ILE A 13 -18.83 68.79 22.89
C ILE A 13 -17.31 68.76 23.16
N PRO A 14 -16.78 69.52 24.13
CA PRO A 14 -15.37 69.48 24.43
C PRO A 14 -15.00 68.08 24.92
N ALA A 15 -14.06 67.44 24.23
CA ALA A 15 -13.43 66.21 24.68
C ALA A 15 -12.83 66.46 26.07
N GLN A 16 -13.45 65.89 27.11
CA GLN A 16 -12.90 65.94 28.45
C GLN A 16 -11.60 65.17 28.49
N THR A 17 -10.58 65.90 28.90
CA THR A 17 -9.23 65.46 29.18
C THR A 17 -9.19 64.50 30.37
N THR A 18 -8.16 63.65 30.39
CA THR A 18 -7.76 62.65 31.40
C THR A 18 -8.58 61.37 31.49
N ALA A 19 -8.04 60.31 30.88
CA ALA A 19 -8.34 58.94 31.27
C ALA A 19 -7.89 58.73 32.73
N PRO A 20 -8.70 58.11 33.60
CA PRO A 20 -8.25 57.72 34.93
C PRO A 20 -7.16 56.65 34.80
N ASP A 21 -6.04 56.88 35.49
CA ASP A 21 -4.88 55.99 35.58
C ASP A 21 -5.15 54.84 36.56
N THR A 22 -6.25 54.14 36.32
CA THR A 22 -6.60 52.90 37.00
C THR A 22 -6.66 51.81 35.94
N GLU A 23 -5.81 50.81 36.11
CA GLU A 23 -5.90 49.50 35.45
C GLU A 23 -7.37 49.11 35.28
N PRO A 24 -7.77 48.50 34.15
CA PRO A 24 -9.17 48.14 33.92
C PRO A 24 -9.64 47.26 35.08
N THR A 25 -10.35 47.90 36.00
CA THR A 25 -10.96 47.26 37.15
C THR A 25 -12.01 46.33 36.54
N GLY A 26 -11.88 45.06 36.91
CA GLY A 26 -12.53 43.94 36.24
C GLY A 26 -13.92 44.25 35.70
N TRP A 27 -14.09 44.06 34.39
CA TRP A 27 -15.41 43.77 33.85
C TRP A 27 -15.89 42.50 34.56
N MET A 28 -16.70 42.72 35.60
CA MET A 28 -17.20 41.78 36.62
C MET A 28 -16.21 41.42 37.74
N SER A 29 -16.42 42.02 38.91
CA SER A 29 -15.85 41.54 40.17
C SER A 29 -16.26 40.09 40.45
N PRO A 30 -15.39 39.31 41.11
CA PRO A 30 -15.57 37.89 41.32
C PRO A 30 -16.65 37.63 42.37
N THR A 31 -17.28 36.46 42.28
CA THR A 31 -18.18 35.82 43.26
C THR A 31 -19.67 36.24 43.23
N GLY A 32 -20.52 35.32 42.76
CA GLY A 32 -21.95 35.31 43.04
C GLY A 32 -22.85 35.78 41.90
N GLU A 33 -22.85 37.08 41.60
CA GLU A 33 -23.97 37.70 40.85
C GLU A 33 -24.11 37.22 39.41
N LEU A 34 -23.03 36.94 38.70
CA LEU A 34 -23.13 36.41 37.32
C LEU A 34 -23.68 34.98 37.30
N ARG A 35 -23.37 34.15 38.31
CA ARG A 35 -23.89 32.78 38.38
C ARG A 35 -25.38 32.75 38.74
N GLU A 36 -25.83 33.72 39.54
CA GLU A 36 -27.22 33.80 39.98
C GLU A 36 -28.15 34.55 39.01
N SER A 37 -27.61 35.48 38.22
CA SER A 37 -28.36 36.22 37.20
C SER A 37 -28.27 35.61 35.79
N ALA A 38 -27.45 34.57 35.60
CA ALA A 38 -27.32 33.91 34.31
C ALA A 38 -28.54 33.05 33.96
N PRO A 39 -28.93 32.98 32.67
CA PRO A 39 -29.92 32.02 32.18
C PRO A 39 -29.50 30.57 32.47
N ASP A 40 -30.46 29.66 32.62
CA ASP A 40 -30.23 28.29 33.10
C ASP A 40 -29.18 27.52 32.29
N ASN A 41 -29.18 27.65 30.96
CA ASN A 41 -28.21 27.02 30.07
C ASN A 41 -26.76 27.45 30.32
N ILE A 42 -26.56 28.70 30.74
CA ILE A 42 -25.25 29.24 31.09
C ILE A 42 -24.85 28.72 32.48
N ARG A 43 -25.78 28.72 33.44
CA ARG A 43 -25.52 28.23 34.79
C ARG A 43 -25.14 26.75 34.82
N GLU A 44 -25.84 25.92 34.05
CA GLU A 44 -25.50 24.50 33.84
C GLU A 44 -24.11 24.32 33.22
N LEU A 45 -23.73 25.16 32.24
CA LEU A 45 -22.42 25.10 31.62
C LEU A 45 -21.31 25.46 32.62
N PHE A 46 -21.49 26.51 33.42
CA PHE A 46 -20.56 26.92 34.47
C PHE A 46 -20.38 25.81 35.52
N GLU A 47 -21.46 25.14 35.93
CA GLU A 47 -21.40 24.02 36.87
C GLU A 47 -20.72 22.79 36.28
N LYS A 48 -21.08 22.42 35.05
CA LYS A 48 -20.49 21.28 34.32
C LYS A 48 -18.99 21.47 34.06
N LYS A 49 -18.57 22.68 33.71
CA LYS A 49 -17.17 23.04 33.42
C LYS A 49 -16.41 23.53 34.67
N LYS A 50 -17.09 23.67 35.81
CA LYS A 50 -16.55 24.16 37.09
C LYS A 50 -15.89 25.55 37.00
N TRP A 51 -16.45 26.42 36.15
CA TRP A 51 -15.97 27.79 36.00
C TRP A 51 -16.50 28.65 37.14
N ASN A 52 -15.61 29.37 37.82
CA ASN A 52 -15.91 30.18 39.01
C ASN A 52 -15.91 31.68 38.72
N ASN A 53 -15.40 32.10 37.57
CA ASN A 53 -15.25 33.51 37.19
C ASN A 53 -15.13 33.67 35.67
N VAL A 54 -15.37 34.89 35.19
CA VAL A 54 -15.36 35.25 33.76
C VAL A 54 -13.98 35.03 33.13
N ASN A 55 -12.91 35.26 33.88
CA ASN A 55 -11.55 34.98 33.41
C ASN A 55 -11.39 33.52 32.96
N GLN A 56 -11.98 32.55 33.66
CA GLN A 56 -11.94 31.12 33.26
C GLN A 56 -12.75 30.83 31.99
N VAL A 57 -13.79 31.61 31.71
CA VAL A 57 -14.56 31.52 30.45
C VAL A 57 -13.74 32.09 29.30
N VAL A 58 -13.10 33.25 29.51
CA VAL A 58 -12.22 33.88 28.51
C VAL A 58 -11.00 33.01 28.26
N ASP A 59 -10.37 32.45 29.30
CA ASP A 59 -9.27 31.49 29.16
C ASP A 59 -9.73 30.24 28.40
N GLY A 60 -10.91 29.71 28.71
CA GLY A 60 -11.50 28.59 27.98
C GLY A 60 -11.80 28.90 26.51
N TYR A 61 -12.19 30.14 26.19
CA TYR A 61 -12.35 30.60 24.82
C TYR A 61 -11.01 30.80 24.12
N ILE A 62 -10.00 31.37 24.78
CA ILE A 62 -8.63 31.51 24.25
C ILE A 62 -8.02 30.13 24.00
N ASP A 63 -8.24 29.17 24.88
CA ASP A 63 -7.77 27.79 24.70
C ASP A 63 -8.55 27.07 23.59
N LEU A 64 -9.85 27.37 23.45
CA LEU A 64 -10.64 26.90 22.31
C LEU A 64 -10.17 27.55 20.99
N GLU A 65 -9.84 28.84 20.98
CA GLU A 65 -9.31 29.55 19.83
C GLU A 65 -7.89 29.11 19.49
N LYS A 66 -7.07 28.80 20.50
CA LYS A 66 -5.77 28.15 20.30
C LYS A 66 -5.94 26.74 19.77
N LEU A 67 -6.93 25.99 20.23
CA LEU A 67 -7.21 24.66 19.72
C LEU A 67 -7.70 24.77 18.27
N VAL A 68 -8.80 25.47 18.03
CA VAL A 68 -9.42 25.75 16.72
C VAL A 68 -8.44 26.40 15.74
N GLY A 69 -7.57 27.29 16.22
CA GLY A 69 -6.54 27.97 15.44
C GLY A 69 -5.22 27.21 15.31
N ALA A 70 -4.97 26.17 16.11
CA ALA A 70 -3.84 25.27 15.95
C ALA A 70 -4.24 24.07 15.08
N GLY A 71 -4.27 24.30 13.77
CA GLY A 71 -4.39 23.26 12.76
C GLY A 71 -5.82 22.83 12.43
N GLU A 72 -5.93 21.99 11.39
CA GLU A 72 -7.21 21.44 10.96
C GLU A 72 -7.68 20.34 11.93
N HIS A 73 -8.89 20.49 12.46
CA HIS A 73 -9.48 19.52 13.37
C HIS A 73 -10.17 18.40 12.61
N LEU A 74 -9.84 17.16 12.99
CA LEU A 74 -10.58 16.00 12.53
C LEU A 74 -11.83 15.85 13.40
N PHE A 75 -12.99 16.12 12.82
CA PHE A 75 -14.27 15.78 13.42
C PHE A 75 -14.54 14.30 13.21
N LEU A 76 -14.85 13.59 14.29
CA LEU A 76 -15.29 12.19 14.19
C LEU A 76 -16.66 12.14 13.50
N PRO A 77 -16.86 11.23 12.54
CA PRO A 77 -18.17 10.97 11.94
C PRO A 77 -19.19 10.57 13.01
N GLU A 78 -20.47 10.84 12.76
CA GLU A 78 -21.53 10.54 13.74
C GLU A 78 -21.71 9.02 13.97
N SER A 79 -21.34 8.23 12.97
CA SER A 79 -21.32 6.77 13.04
C SER A 79 -20.31 6.19 12.03
N ALA A 80 -20.04 4.88 12.13
CA ALA A 80 -19.18 4.20 11.16
C ALA A 80 -19.73 4.26 9.72
N GLU A 81 -21.04 4.50 9.55
CA GLU A 81 -21.76 4.52 8.27
C GLU A 81 -21.96 5.93 7.72
N ASP A 82 -21.52 6.96 8.45
CA ASP A 82 -21.63 8.36 8.05
C ASP A 82 -20.63 8.70 6.94
N ILE A 83 -21.05 8.47 5.69
CA ILE A 83 -20.25 8.68 4.48
C ILE A 83 -19.77 10.13 4.38
N GLU A 84 -20.63 11.11 4.67
CA GLU A 84 -20.28 12.53 4.56
C GLU A 84 -19.27 12.95 5.64
N GLY A 85 -19.40 12.41 6.86
CA GLY A 85 -18.42 12.60 7.93
C GLY A 85 -17.05 12.02 7.57
N TRP A 86 -17.03 10.78 7.05
CA TRP A 86 -15.80 10.12 6.62
C TRP A 86 -15.15 10.83 5.43
N ASP A 87 -15.92 11.33 4.48
CA ASP A 87 -15.38 12.08 3.34
C ASP A 87 -14.63 13.35 3.77
N LYS A 88 -15.15 14.08 4.77
CA LYS A 88 -14.46 15.25 5.34
C LYS A 88 -13.15 14.84 6.01
N VAL A 89 -13.16 13.76 6.78
CA VAL A 89 -11.96 13.20 7.42
C VAL A 89 -10.92 12.80 6.38
N TYR A 90 -11.30 12.05 5.36
CA TYR A 90 -10.38 11.60 4.32
C TYR A 90 -9.79 12.76 3.53
N ASN A 91 -10.59 13.78 3.22
CA ASN A 91 -10.10 14.97 2.53
C ASN A 91 -9.08 15.75 3.38
N LEU A 92 -9.33 15.90 4.69
CA LEU A 92 -8.37 16.50 5.64
C LEU A 92 -7.08 15.68 5.78
N LEU A 93 -7.18 14.35 5.72
CA LEU A 93 -6.02 13.45 5.76
C LEU A 93 -5.19 13.49 4.47
N GLY A 94 -5.67 14.17 3.41
CA GLY A 94 -4.97 14.28 2.14
C GLY A 94 -5.29 13.14 1.15
N ARG A 95 -6.51 12.59 1.20
CA ARG A 95 -7.05 11.78 0.10
C ARG A 95 -7.15 12.64 -1.17
N PRO A 96 -6.65 12.16 -2.32
CA PRO A 96 -6.89 12.82 -3.60
C PRO A 96 -8.39 13.01 -3.89
N PRO A 97 -8.80 14.11 -4.54
CA PRO A 97 -10.22 14.41 -4.76
C PRO A 97 -10.91 13.38 -5.66
N THR A 98 -10.16 12.69 -6.53
CA THR A 98 -10.65 11.64 -7.41
C THR A 98 -9.61 10.53 -7.54
N TYR A 99 -10.06 9.32 -7.90
CA TYR A 99 -9.18 8.15 -8.03
C TYR A 99 -8.12 8.30 -9.14
N ASP A 100 -8.36 9.12 -10.17
CA ASP A 100 -7.41 9.34 -11.25
C ASP A 100 -6.16 10.14 -10.80
N LYS A 101 -6.28 10.92 -9.73
CA LYS A 101 -5.19 11.76 -9.22
C LYS A 101 -4.19 11.02 -8.33
N TYR A 102 -4.40 9.74 -8.09
CA TYR A 102 -3.36 8.93 -7.45
C TYR A 102 -2.18 8.79 -8.40
N GLU A 103 -1.02 9.23 -7.95
CA GLU A 103 0.22 9.03 -8.66
C GLU A 103 0.73 7.61 -8.39
N PHE A 104 1.23 6.95 -9.42
CA PHE A 104 1.83 5.63 -9.28
C PHE A 104 3.10 5.58 -10.11
N THR A 105 4.19 5.20 -9.45
CA THR A 105 5.48 4.97 -10.09
C THR A 105 5.90 3.54 -9.77
N ASN A 106 6.21 2.78 -10.80
CA ASN A 106 6.69 1.41 -10.66
C ASN A 106 8.21 1.39 -10.78
N GLU A 107 8.90 1.26 -9.66
CA GLU A 107 10.37 1.17 -9.63
C GLU A 107 10.88 -0.28 -9.62
N SER A 108 9.98 -1.25 -9.46
CA SER A 108 10.32 -2.67 -9.28
C SER A 108 10.62 -3.41 -10.59
N GLY A 109 10.30 -2.81 -11.74
CA GLY A 109 10.49 -3.43 -13.06
C GLY A 109 9.53 -4.58 -13.38
N LEU A 110 8.57 -4.88 -12.49
CA LEU A 110 7.52 -5.88 -12.71
C LEU A 110 6.42 -5.29 -13.60
N GLU A 111 5.96 -6.02 -14.62
CA GLU A 111 4.80 -5.57 -15.38
C GLU A 111 3.53 -5.72 -14.53
N ILE A 112 2.89 -4.59 -14.22
CA ILE A 112 1.61 -4.54 -13.52
C ILE A 112 0.57 -4.12 -14.53
N SER A 113 -0.57 -4.81 -14.58
CA SER A 113 -1.65 -4.42 -15.47
C SER A 113 -2.27 -3.09 -15.07
N ASP A 114 -2.53 -2.23 -16.05
CA ASP A 114 -3.19 -0.94 -15.83
C ASP A 114 -4.59 -1.11 -15.22
N GLU A 115 -5.27 -2.21 -15.54
CA GLU A 115 -6.58 -2.55 -14.98
C GLU A 115 -6.52 -2.80 -13.47
N LEU A 116 -5.48 -3.51 -13.00
CA LEU A 116 -5.26 -3.76 -11.58
C LEU A 116 -4.94 -2.46 -10.84
N ILE A 117 -4.06 -1.63 -11.42
CA ILE A 117 -3.72 -0.32 -10.85
C ILE A 117 -4.96 0.57 -10.76
N ASN A 118 -5.76 0.64 -11.82
CA ASN A 118 -6.96 1.47 -11.84
C ASN A 118 -8.01 0.97 -10.84
N SER A 119 -8.22 -0.35 -10.75
CA SER A 119 -9.11 -0.96 -9.76
C SER A 119 -8.65 -0.67 -8.33
N PHE A 120 -7.34 -0.72 -8.08
CA PHE A 120 -6.77 -0.40 -6.78
C PHE A 120 -6.91 1.09 -6.43
N LYS A 121 -6.72 2.00 -7.40
CA LYS A 121 -6.98 3.44 -7.21
C LYS A 121 -8.44 3.73 -6.85
N GLN A 122 -9.39 3.04 -7.48
CA GLN A 122 -10.82 3.17 -7.16
C GLN A 122 -11.13 2.68 -5.75
N LEU A 123 -10.60 1.51 -5.36
CA LEU A 123 -10.73 0.99 -4.00
C LEU A 123 -10.11 1.95 -2.99
N ALA A 124 -8.90 2.45 -3.26
CA ALA A 124 -8.20 3.38 -2.40
C ALA A 124 -8.98 4.70 -2.18
N HIS A 125 -9.59 5.25 -3.24
CA HIS A 125 -10.42 6.44 -3.12
C HIS A 125 -11.64 6.19 -2.23
N LYS A 126 -12.31 5.06 -2.45
CA LYS A 126 -13.48 4.63 -1.68
C LYS A 126 -13.15 4.41 -0.20
N GLU A 127 -12.02 3.77 0.10
CA GLU A 127 -11.58 3.44 1.46
C GLU A 127 -10.82 4.58 2.16
N GLY A 128 -10.71 5.76 1.52
CA GLY A 128 -10.13 6.92 2.18
C GLY A 128 -8.61 7.02 2.15
N TYR A 129 -7.94 6.24 1.30
CA TYR A 129 -6.48 6.14 1.33
C TYR A 129 -5.83 7.45 0.89
N THR A 130 -4.83 7.89 1.64
CA THR A 130 -3.92 8.96 1.23
C THR A 130 -2.96 8.47 0.14
N GLN A 131 -2.37 9.40 -0.61
CA GLN A 131 -1.33 9.07 -1.60
C GLN A 131 -0.18 8.24 -1.00
N LYS A 132 0.24 8.55 0.23
CA LYS A 132 1.30 7.83 0.95
C LYS A 132 0.89 6.40 1.32
N GLN A 133 -0.36 6.21 1.75
CA GLN A 133 -0.88 4.88 2.10
C GLN A 133 -1.01 4.00 0.86
N LEU A 134 -1.47 4.55 -0.27
CA LEU A 134 -1.51 3.84 -1.54
C LEU A 134 -0.10 3.38 -1.94
N ALA A 135 0.87 4.30 -1.96
CA ALA A 135 2.25 4.00 -2.33
C ALA A 135 2.86 2.90 -1.44
N GLY A 136 2.65 2.98 -0.12
CA GLY A 136 3.13 1.96 0.82
C GLY A 136 2.47 0.60 0.63
N ALA A 137 1.16 0.56 0.35
CA ALA A 137 0.45 -0.69 0.09
C ALA A 137 0.93 -1.37 -1.19
N ILE A 138 1.18 -0.58 -2.25
CA ILE A 138 1.70 -1.12 -3.51
C ILE A 138 3.14 -1.62 -3.30
N GLN A 139 3.99 -0.84 -2.63
CA GLN A 139 5.37 -1.26 -2.35
C GLN A 139 5.40 -2.58 -1.59
N PHE A 140 4.59 -2.72 -0.54
CA PHE A 140 4.49 -3.97 0.23
C PHE A 140 4.10 -5.15 -0.66
N GLN A 141 3.13 -4.97 -1.56
CA GLN A 141 2.71 -6.03 -2.48
C GLN A 141 3.81 -6.39 -3.47
N LEU A 142 4.56 -5.41 -3.99
CA LEU A 142 5.69 -5.63 -4.89
C LEU A 142 6.81 -6.40 -4.19
N ASP A 143 7.17 -6.00 -2.98
CA ASP A 143 8.17 -6.68 -2.16
C ASP A 143 7.73 -8.13 -1.86
N ALA A 144 6.44 -8.35 -1.58
CA ALA A 144 5.90 -9.69 -1.35
C ALA A 144 5.99 -10.58 -2.60
N VAL A 145 5.70 -10.04 -3.79
CA VAL A 145 5.84 -10.77 -5.06
C VAL A 145 7.29 -11.12 -5.35
N ILE A 146 8.21 -10.17 -5.15
CA ILE A 146 9.66 -10.41 -5.34
C ILE A 146 10.14 -11.49 -4.37
N ALA A 147 9.77 -11.38 -3.09
CA ALA A 147 10.14 -12.36 -2.08
C ALA A 147 9.59 -13.75 -2.40
N GLN A 148 8.35 -13.84 -2.87
CA GLN A 148 7.74 -15.10 -3.30
C GLN A 148 8.50 -15.72 -4.47
N GLY A 149 8.87 -14.92 -5.48
CA GLY A 149 9.68 -15.38 -6.61
C GLY A 149 11.05 -15.93 -6.18
N GLN A 150 11.71 -15.28 -5.23
CA GLN A 150 12.97 -15.75 -4.65
C GLN A 150 12.81 -17.07 -3.87
N ILE A 151 11.71 -17.23 -3.14
CA ILE A 151 11.40 -18.48 -2.43
C ILE A 151 11.17 -19.61 -3.43
N GLU A 152 10.40 -19.37 -4.49
CA GLU A 152 10.16 -20.36 -5.55
C GLU A 152 11.43 -20.75 -6.28
N GLU A 153 12.28 -19.79 -6.66
CA GLU A 153 13.56 -20.06 -7.30
C GLU A 153 14.46 -20.92 -6.40
N LYS A 154 14.52 -20.59 -5.10
CA LYS A 154 15.27 -21.37 -4.13
C LYS A 154 14.72 -22.80 -4.00
N LEU A 155 13.41 -22.96 -3.93
CA LEU A 155 12.76 -24.27 -3.83
C LEU A 155 13.00 -25.11 -5.09
N ILE A 156 12.90 -24.50 -6.27
CA ILE A 156 13.23 -25.16 -7.54
C ILE A 156 14.70 -25.60 -7.56
N SER A 157 15.63 -24.73 -7.13
CA SER A 157 17.06 -25.06 -7.06
C SER A 157 17.32 -26.22 -6.10
N GLU A 158 16.75 -26.19 -4.89
CA GLU A 158 16.87 -27.27 -3.90
C GLU A 158 16.29 -28.59 -4.43
N GLN A 159 15.14 -28.53 -5.12
CA GLN A 159 14.52 -29.70 -5.74
C GLN A 159 15.38 -30.27 -6.87
N GLN A 160 15.99 -29.41 -7.70
CA GLN A 160 16.91 -29.85 -8.76
C GLN A 160 18.14 -30.52 -8.17
N GLU A 161 18.75 -29.95 -7.13
CA GLU A 161 19.89 -30.55 -6.44
C GLU A 161 19.53 -31.93 -5.85
N ALA A 162 18.36 -32.04 -5.20
CA ALA A 162 17.86 -33.31 -4.68
C ALA A 162 17.67 -34.36 -5.80
N ASN A 163 17.09 -33.95 -6.93
CA ASN A 163 16.89 -34.82 -8.08
C ASN A 163 18.22 -35.31 -8.68
N VAL A 164 19.22 -34.43 -8.78
CA VAL A 164 20.58 -34.80 -9.21
C VAL A 164 21.17 -35.84 -8.28
N GLN A 165 21.01 -35.71 -6.97
CA GLN A 165 21.52 -36.70 -6.01
C GLN A 165 20.85 -38.06 -6.19
N VAL A 166 19.52 -38.10 -6.35
CA VAL A 166 18.77 -39.35 -6.62
C VAL A 166 19.27 -40.02 -7.90
N LEU A 167 19.46 -39.25 -8.96
CA LEU A 167 19.93 -39.76 -10.25
C LEU A 167 21.37 -40.26 -10.18
N LYS A 168 22.26 -39.56 -9.46
CA LYS A 168 23.64 -40.01 -9.21
C LYS A 168 23.68 -41.30 -8.40
N GLN A 169 22.84 -41.45 -7.39
CA GLN A 169 22.72 -42.69 -6.61
C GLN A 169 22.24 -43.86 -7.49
N LYS A 170 21.27 -43.61 -8.37
CA LYS A 170 20.67 -44.63 -9.23
C LYS A 170 21.60 -45.11 -10.34
N TYR A 171 22.26 -44.19 -11.05
CA TYR A 171 23.07 -44.52 -12.22
C TYR A 171 24.56 -44.66 -11.91
N GLY A 172 25.01 -44.18 -10.75
CA GLY A 172 26.42 -44.06 -10.39
C GLY A 172 27.04 -42.82 -11.03
N GLU A 173 27.97 -42.18 -10.30
CA GLU A 173 28.53 -40.88 -10.69
C GLU A 173 29.23 -40.90 -12.05
N ALA A 174 29.91 -42.01 -12.40
CA ALA A 174 30.58 -42.18 -13.68
C ALA A 174 29.62 -42.29 -14.88
N ASN A 175 28.42 -42.85 -14.69
CA ASN A 175 27.47 -43.07 -15.79
C ASN A 175 26.36 -42.02 -15.84
N TYR A 176 26.18 -41.23 -14.78
CA TYR A 176 25.18 -40.18 -14.68
C TYR A 176 25.21 -39.28 -15.92
N GLY A 177 26.38 -38.71 -16.27
CA GLY A 177 26.51 -37.81 -17.42
C GLY A 177 26.06 -38.44 -18.74
N ALA A 178 26.44 -39.69 -19.00
CA ALA A 178 26.03 -40.41 -20.20
C ALA A 178 24.51 -40.66 -20.25
N LYS A 179 23.88 -40.97 -19.12
CA LYS A 179 22.43 -41.18 -19.03
C LYS A 179 21.64 -39.90 -19.24
N ILE A 180 22.07 -38.78 -18.64
CA ILE A 180 21.42 -37.48 -18.84
C ILE A 180 21.55 -37.01 -20.29
N THR A 181 22.73 -37.13 -20.89
CA THR A 181 22.94 -36.77 -22.31
C THR A 181 22.05 -37.62 -23.22
N GLY A 182 21.98 -38.93 -22.98
CA GLY A 182 21.08 -39.81 -23.74
C GLY A 182 19.60 -39.45 -23.58
N ALA A 183 19.17 -39.14 -22.35
CA ALA A 183 17.80 -38.68 -22.09
C ALA A 183 17.48 -37.37 -22.81
N ARG A 184 18.42 -36.42 -22.83
CA ARG A 184 18.29 -35.13 -23.52
C ARG A 184 18.13 -35.32 -25.03
N ILE A 185 18.96 -36.14 -25.65
CA ILE A 185 18.88 -36.43 -27.10
C ILE A 185 17.50 -37.00 -27.48
N ILE A 186 16.94 -37.89 -26.65
CA ILE A 186 15.59 -38.42 -26.88
C ILE A 186 14.52 -37.34 -26.65
N ALA A 187 14.65 -36.51 -25.62
CA ALA A 187 13.70 -35.42 -25.39
C ALA A 187 13.72 -34.40 -26.55
N ASP A 188 14.89 -34.12 -27.12
CA ASP A 188 15.07 -33.26 -28.29
C ASP A 188 14.50 -33.90 -29.55
N SER A 189 14.72 -35.21 -29.78
CA SER A 189 14.16 -35.93 -30.93
C SER A 189 12.63 -36.01 -30.90
N LEU A 190 12.05 -36.05 -29.70
CA LEU A 190 10.60 -35.99 -29.47
C LEU A 190 10.04 -34.55 -29.47
N GLY A 191 10.91 -33.53 -29.50
CA GLY A 191 10.51 -32.12 -29.45
C GLY A 191 9.94 -31.68 -28.10
N ILE A 192 10.12 -32.47 -27.04
CA ILE A 192 9.54 -32.21 -25.71
C ILE A 192 10.52 -31.53 -24.74
N TYR A 193 11.82 -31.50 -25.06
CA TYR A 193 12.84 -30.98 -24.15
C TYR A 193 12.55 -29.56 -23.66
N LYS A 194 12.22 -28.64 -24.58
CA LYS A 194 11.87 -27.26 -24.24
C LYS A 194 10.66 -27.17 -23.31
N THR A 195 9.64 -28.01 -23.53
CA THR A 195 8.44 -28.05 -22.68
C THR A 195 8.76 -28.59 -21.28
N LEU A 196 9.66 -29.58 -21.19
CA LEU A 196 10.12 -30.12 -19.92
C LEU A 196 10.95 -29.10 -19.14
N GLU A 197 11.78 -28.31 -19.82
CA GLU A 197 12.58 -27.24 -19.21
C GLU A 197 11.69 -26.12 -18.67
N GLU A 198 10.74 -25.62 -19.48
CA GLU A 198 9.78 -24.59 -19.08
C GLU A 198 8.91 -25.00 -17.88
N LYS A 199 8.62 -26.30 -17.73
CA LYS A 199 7.86 -26.84 -16.59
C LYS A 199 8.73 -27.27 -15.40
N GLY A 200 10.06 -27.12 -15.48
CA GLY A 200 10.99 -27.60 -14.44
C GLY A 200 11.08 -29.13 -14.31
N LEU A 201 10.58 -29.87 -15.30
CA LEU A 201 10.53 -31.34 -15.32
C LEU A 201 11.73 -31.98 -16.05
N ALA A 202 12.58 -31.18 -16.70
CA ALA A 202 13.74 -31.68 -17.45
C ALA A 202 14.75 -32.42 -16.56
N SER A 203 14.78 -32.14 -15.26
CA SER A 203 15.65 -32.77 -14.26
C SER A 203 14.89 -33.73 -13.34
N ASP A 204 13.62 -34.06 -13.63
CA ASP A 204 12.83 -34.97 -12.82
C ASP A 204 13.33 -36.42 -12.94
N PRO A 205 13.58 -37.15 -11.83
CA PRO A 205 14.14 -38.49 -11.89
C PRO A 205 13.29 -39.51 -12.64
N ALA A 206 11.95 -39.42 -12.57
CA ALA A 206 11.05 -40.35 -13.24
C ALA A 206 10.98 -40.08 -14.75
N ILE A 207 10.97 -38.80 -15.15
CA ILE A 207 11.04 -38.40 -16.56
C ILE A 207 12.38 -38.81 -17.17
N ILE A 208 13.49 -38.53 -16.49
CA ILE A 208 14.82 -38.95 -16.93
C ILE A 208 14.90 -40.46 -17.05
N GLU A 209 14.35 -41.22 -16.10
CA GLU A 209 14.32 -42.67 -16.19
C GLU A 209 13.51 -43.17 -17.40
N MET A 210 12.34 -42.58 -17.66
CA MET A 210 11.54 -42.90 -18.83
C MET A 210 12.34 -42.68 -20.11
N LEU A 211 12.99 -41.52 -20.25
CA LEU A 211 13.79 -41.17 -21.42
C LEU A 211 15.02 -42.06 -21.59
N VAL A 212 15.68 -42.42 -20.49
CA VAL A 212 16.80 -43.39 -20.50
C VAL A 212 16.32 -44.75 -20.98
N ASN A 213 15.13 -45.20 -20.57
CA ASN A 213 14.57 -46.49 -20.99
C ASN A 213 14.16 -46.48 -22.47
N ILE A 214 13.63 -45.36 -22.96
CA ILE A 214 13.38 -45.17 -24.40
C ILE A 214 14.71 -45.25 -25.16
N ASN A 215 15.73 -44.51 -24.72
CA ASN A 215 17.04 -44.52 -25.36
C ASN A 215 17.65 -45.93 -25.45
N LYS A 216 17.54 -46.74 -24.38
CA LYS A 216 18.01 -48.13 -24.39
C LYS A 216 17.31 -48.97 -25.46
N ARG A 217 15.97 -48.89 -25.53
CA ARG A 217 15.18 -49.66 -26.52
C ARG A 217 15.48 -49.23 -27.95
N THR A 218 15.59 -47.93 -28.20
CA THR A 218 15.94 -47.41 -29.54
C THR A 218 17.35 -47.82 -29.94
N ALA A 219 18.31 -47.79 -29.02
CA ALA A 219 19.68 -48.24 -29.29
C ALA A 219 19.74 -49.77 -29.57
N GLU A 220 18.97 -50.57 -28.84
CA GLU A 220 18.86 -52.01 -29.08
C GLU A 220 18.23 -52.32 -30.45
N ASP A 221 17.21 -51.57 -30.87
CA ASP A 221 16.53 -51.77 -32.17
C ASP A 221 17.43 -51.43 -33.37
N VAL A 222 18.24 -50.36 -33.26
CA VAL A 222 19.24 -50.00 -34.29
C VAL A 222 20.33 -51.07 -34.40
N ILE A 223 20.76 -51.65 -33.29
CA ILE A 223 21.78 -52.71 -33.30
C ILE A 223 21.21 -54.00 -33.90
N THR A 224 19.95 -54.34 -33.59
CA THR A 224 19.31 -55.57 -34.10
C THR A 224 19.03 -55.48 -35.60
N SER A 225 18.48 -54.36 -36.08
CA SER A 225 18.25 -54.11 -37.52
C SER A 225 19.54 -54.03 -38.34
N GLY A 226 20.63 -53.51 -37.77
CA GLY A 226 21.95 -53.52 -38.40
C GLY A 226 22.56 -54.93 -38.54
N ALA A 227 22.34 -55.80 -37.54
CA ALA A 227 22.82 -57.18 -37.56
C ALA A 227 22.05 -58.08 -38.54
N GLU A 228 20.76 -57.82 -38.77
CA GLU A 228 19.96 -58.54 -39.76
C GLU A 228 20.32 -58.15 -41.21
N GLY A 229 20.74 -56.90 -41.45
CA GLY A 229 21.16 -56.42 -42.78
C GLY A 229 22.52 -56.93 -43.28
N GLU A 230 23.38 -57.42 -42.38
CA GLU A 230 24.72 -57.96 -42.73
C GLU A 230 24.72 -59.47 -42.98
N GLN A 231 23.71 -60.20 -42.52
CA GLN A 231 23.57 -61.65 -42.77
C GLN A 231 22.93 -61.96 -44.14
N GLU A 232 22.21 -61.01 -44.76
CA GLU A 232 21.55 -61.24 -46.06
C GLU A 232 22.46 -61.00 -47.28
N LYS A 233 23.65 -60.39 -47.11
CA LYS A 233 24.57 -60.08 -48.22
C LYS A 233 25.72 -61.08 -48.43
N THR A 234 25.79 -62.15 -47.64
CA THR A 234 26.87 -63.18 -47.74
C THR A 234 26.37 -64.54 -48.22
N SER A 235 25.13 -64.66 -48.71
CA SER A 235 24.59 -65.92 -49.22
C SER A 235 23.75 -65.73 -50.47
N LEU A 236 24.34 -65.25 -51.57
CA LEU A 236 23.84 -65.54 -52.92
C LEU A 236 24.96 -65.28 -53.94
N ASP A 237 25.45 -66.39 -54.50
CA ASP A 237 26.12 -66.62 -55.81
C ASP A 237 26.76 -65.42 -56.55
#